data_AF-A0A6B3MF86-F1
#
_entry.id   AF-A0A6B3MF86-F1
#
_cell.length_a   1.000
_cell.length_b   1.000
_cell.length_c   1.000
_cell.angle_alpha   90.00
_cell.angle_beta   90.00
_cell.angle_gamma   90.00
#
_symmetry.space_group_name_H-M   'P 1'
#
loop_
_entity.id
_entity.type
_entity.pdbx_description
1 polymer ?
#
loop_
_entity_poly.entity_id
_entity_poly.type
_entity_poly.pdbx_seq_one_letter_code
_entity_poly.pdbx_strand_id
1 'polypeptide(L)' 'MSCEGFNPEQWVKVYGIDAFGRYKYFATCQAYEVDTALSAIPSHWWIDYFLEPADEYEYSIGRDRL' A
#
# COMPACT_ATOMS: atom_id res chain seq x y z
N MET A 1 -1.25 -5.16 -12.63
CA MET A 1 -0.42 -3.93 -12.75
C MET A 1 0.90 -4.23 -12.07
N SER A 2 2.03 -4.05 -12.72
CA SER A 2 3.35 -4.13 -12.11
C SER A 2 3.63 -2.85 -11.31
N CYS A 3 4.55 -2.84 -10.35
CA CYS A 3 5.05 -1.62 -9.67
C CYS A 3 5.80 -0.65 -10.62
N GLU A 4 5.52 -0.72 -11.93
CA GLU A 4 6.07 0.12 -12.97
C GLU A 4 5.74 1.58 -12.69
N GLY A 5 6.78 2.40 -12.47
CA GLY A 5 6.65 3.83 -12.19
C GLY A 5 7.06 4.25 -10.78
N PHE A 6 7.34 3.32 -9.87
CA PHE A 6 7.88 3.61 -8.54
C PHE A 6 9.36 3.22 -8.45
N ASN A 7 10.16 4.04 -7.76
CA ASN A 7 11.51 3.63 -7.35
C ASN A 7 11.34 2.50 -6.29
N PRO A 8 12.05 1.36 -6.39
CA PRO A 8 11.96 0.26 -5.42
C PRO A 8 12.02 0.70 -3.94
N GLU A 9 12.88 1.66 -3.61
CA GLU A 9 13.08 2.12 -2.23
C GLU A 9 12.04 3.14 -1.75
N GLN A 10 11.21 3.67 -2.67
CA GLN A 10 10.18 4.65 -2.36
C GLN A 10 9.10 4.04 -1.47
N TRP A 11 8.68 4.77 -0.45
CA TRP A 11 7.53 4.41 0.37
C TRP A 11 6.23 4.60 -0.40
N VAL A 12 5.35 3.59 -0.34
CA VAL A 12 4.04 3.59 -0.99
C VAL A 12 2.95 3.11 -0.03
N LYS A 13 1.75 3.66 -0.18
CA LYS A 13 0.53 3.14 0.43
C LYS A 13 -0.10 2.13 -0.52
N VAL A 14 -0.46 0.97 0.00
CA VAL A 14 -1.11 -0.11 -0.73
C VAL A 14 -2.59 -0.13 -0.38
N TYR A 15 -3.42 -0.03 -1.40
CA TYR A 15 -4.88 -0.11 -1.26
C TYR A 15 -5.43 -1.26 -2.09
N GLY A 16 -6.34 -2.04 -1.53
CA GLY A 16 -7.13 -3.01 -2.27
C GLY A 16 -8.47 -2.45 -2.69
N ILE A 17 -8.95 -2.97 -3.82
CA ILE A 17 -10.28 -2.70 -4.39
C ILE A 17 -11.12 -3.95 -4.18
N ASP A 18 -12.24 -3.84 -3.48
CA ASP A 18 -13.15 -4.97 -3.31
C ASP A 18 -14.10 -5.15 -4.52
N ALA A 19 -14.90 -6.22 -4.53
CA ALA A 19 -15.85 -6.52 -5.61
C ALA A 19 -16.93 -5.43 -5.81
N PHE A 20 -17.07 -4.50 -4.87
CA PHE A 20 -18.00 -3.37 -4.96
C PHE A 20 -17.30 -2.06 -5.37
N GLY A 21 -16.00 -2.12 -5.70
CA GLY A 21 -15.19 -0.96 -6.07
C GLY A 21 -14.79 -0.09 -4.87
N ARG A 22 -14.91 -0.58 -3.63
CA ARG A 22 -14.50 0.18 -2.44
C ARG A 22 -13.01 0.02 -2.21
N TYR A 23 -12.35 1.15 -1.98
CA TYR A 23 -10.93 1.22 -1.66
C TYR A 23 -10.69 1.00 -0.17
N LYS A 24 -9.77 0.12 0.19
CA LYS A 24 -9.35 -0.09 1.58
C LYS A 24 -7.83 -0.07 1.68
N TYR A 25 -7.32 0.77 2.59
CA TYR A 25 -5.91 0.79 2.95
C TYR A 25 -5.50 -0.52 3.61
N PHE A 26 -4.36 -1.06 3.18
CA PHE A 26 -3.81 -2.30 3.69
C PHE A 26 -2.50 -2.10 4.44
N ALA A 27 -1.54 -1.44 3.81
CA ALA A 27 -0.19 -1.30 4.33
C ALA A 27 0.50 -0.07 3.74
N THR A 28 1.57 0.34 4.43
CA THR A 28 2.59 1.25 3.89
C THR A 28 3.92 0.51 3.96
N CYS A 29 4.62 0.43 2.84
CA CYS A 29 5.87 -0.34 2.71
C CYS A 29 6.76 0.28 1.62
N GLN A 30 7.97 -0.23 1.46
CA GLN A 30 8.78 0.12 0.29
C GLN A 30 8.17 -0.54 -0.97
N ALA A 31 8.33 0.07 -2.13
CA ALA A 31 7.71 -0.40 -3.38
C ALA A 31 8.13 -1.83 -3.75
N TYR A 32 9.35 -2.26 -3.40
CA TYR A 32 9.78 -3.65 -3.61
C TYR A 32 9.09 -4.67 -2.69
N GLU A 33 8.45 -4.23 -1.60
CA GLU A 33 7.78 -5.09 -0.63
C GLU A 33 6.29 -5.30 -0.93
N VAL A 34 5.74 -4.62 -1.94
CA VAL A 34 4.30 -4.62 -2.26
C VAL A 34 3.75 -6.03 -2.47
N ASP A 35 4.47 -6.88 -3.21
CA ASP A 35 4.05 -8.27 -3.45
C ASP A 35 3.93 -9.07 -2.15
N THR A 36 4.87 -8.84 -1.22
CA THR A 36 4.83 -9.45 0.11
C THR A 36 3.63 -8.93 0.90
N ALA A 37 3.39 -7.61 0.89
CA ALA A 37 2.25 -7.00 1.56
C ALA A 37 0.89 -7.52 1.03
N LEU A 38 0.76 -7.68 -0.29
CA LEU A 38 -0.45 -8.24 -0.92
C LEU A 38 -0.63 -9.72 -0.60
N SER A 39 0.47 -10.49 -0.53
CA SER A 39 0.41 -11.93 -0.21
C SER A 39 -0.11 -12.23 1.21
N ALA A 40 0.00 -11.28 2.13
CA ALA A 40 -0.53 -11.40 3.49
C ALA A 40 -2.06 -11.25 3.54
N ILE A 41 -2.70 -10.86 2.43
CA ILE A 41 -4.12 -10.55 2.37
C ILE A 41 -4.84 -11.65 1.59
N PRO A 42 -5.93 -12.23 2.14
CA PRO A 42 -6.68 -13.25 1.41
C PRO A 42 -7.14 -12.74 0.05
N SER A 43 -6.74 -13.41 -1.03
CA SER A 43 -7.00 -13.00 -2.42
C SER A 43 -8.48 -12.93 -2.80
N HIS A 44 -9.38 -13.51 -1.99
CA HIS A 44 -10.83 -13.43 -2.20
C HIS A 44 -11.46 -12.15 -1.64
N TRP A 45 -10.69 -11.29 -0.95
CA TRP A 45 -11.18 -10.04 -0.36
C TRP A 45 -11.04 -8.82 -1.27
N TRP A 46 -10.29 -8.94 -2.37
CA TRP A 46 -10.01 -7.85 -3.28
C TRP A 46 -9.88 -8.38 -4.71
N ILE A 47 -10.21 -7.54 -5.69
CA ILE A 47 -10.20 -7.84 -7.12
C ILE A 47 -9.05 -7.15 -7.85
N ASP A 48 -8.55 -6.06 -7.29
CA ASP A 48 -7.44 -5.28 -7.83
C ASP A 48 -6.79 -4.44 -6.71
N TYR A 49 -5.68 -3.77 -7.00
CA TYR A 49 -4.99 -2.88 -6.07
C TYR A 49 -4.45 -1.65 -6.79
N PHE A 50 -4.19 -0.59 -6.03
CA PHE A 50 -3.46 0.57 -6.52
C PHE A 50 -2.49 1.09 -5.45
N LEU A 51 -1.49 1.85 -5.90
CA LEU A 51 -0.41 2.37 -5.08
C LEU A 51 -0.43 3.90 -5.10
N GLU A 52 -0.19 4.52 -3.96
CA GLU A 52 0.07 5.96 -3.86
C GLU A 52 1.44 6.20 -3.23
N PRO A 53 2.21 7.20 -3.68
CA PRO A 53 3.39 7.67 -2.96
C PRO A 53 3.02 7.99 -1.50
N ALA A 54 3.86 7.56 -0.56
CA ALA A 54 3.76 7.98 0.83
C ALA A 54 4.84 9.02 1.12
N ASP A 55 4.46 10.18 1.62
CA ASP A 55 5.42 11.15 2.13
C ASP A 55 6.00 10.64 3.46
N GLU A 56 7.33 10.61 3.59
CA GLU A 56 8.01 10.23 4.85
C GLU A 56 7.57 11.11 6.04
N TYR A 57 7.14 12.34 5.78
CA TYR A 57 6.71 13.33 6.77
C TYR A 57 5.35 13.05 7.41
N GLU A 58 4.47 12.25 6.80
CA GLU A 58 3.18 11.92 7.42
C GLU A 58 3.35 11.06 8.69
N TYR A 59 4.52 10.43 8.88
CA TYR A 59 4.78 9.50 9.98
C TYR A 59 5.59 10.10 11.14
N SER A 60 6.22 11.26 10.96
CA SER A 60 6.96 11.94 12.04
C SER A 60 6.04 12.67 13.03
N ILE A 61 4.80 12.98 12.65
CA ILE A 61 3.82 13.68 13.52
C ILE A 61 2.97 12.70 14.34
N GLY A 62 2.97 11.41 14.00
CA GLY A 62 2.17 10.37 14.67
C GLY A 62 2.90 9.59 15.78
N ARG A 63 4.23 9.70 15.88
CA ARG A 63 5.04 8.97 16.89
C ARG A 63 5.26 9.72 18.21
N ASP A 64 4.97 11.02 18.28
CA ASP A 64 5.12 11.85 19.50
C ASP A 64 3.81 12.04 20.30
N ARG A 65 2.80 11.19 20.08
CA ARG A 65 1.51 11.22 20.80
C ARG A 65 1.11 9.91 21.49
N LEU A 66 2.09 9.11 21.90
CA LEU A 66 1.88 7.98 22.83
C LEU A 66 2.76 8.15 24.06
#